data_AF-A0A9D6UDU2-F1
#
_entry.id   AF-A0A9D6UDU2-F1
#
_cell.length_a   1.000
_cell.length_b   1.000
_cell.length_c   1.000
_cell.angle_alpha   90.00
_cell.angle_beta   90.00
_cell.angle_gamma   90.00
#
_symmetry.space_group_name_H-M   'P 1'
#
loop_
_entity.id
_entity.type
_entity.pdbx_description
1 polymer ?
#
loop_
_entity_poly.entity_id
_entity_poly.type
_entity_poly.pdbx_seq_one_letter_code
_entity_poly.pdbx_strand_id
1 'polypeptide(L)' 'MSRLNAPYAITPHLLLRAYSIGLFPMAESADDDQLYWVDPERRAIFPLDDFVVSRSLAKTVRSDRFEVVVDRDFDA' A
#
# COMPACT_ATOMS: atom_id res chain seq x y z
N MET A 1 20.75 -3.73 -2.95
CA MET A 1 19.49 -4.34 -3.44
C MET A 1 19.80 -5.75 -3.92
N SER A 2 19.24 -6.76 -3.26
CA SER A 2 19.45 -8.15 -3.65
C SER A 2 18.68 -8.43 -4.94
N ARG A 3 19.40 -8.71 -6.04
CA ARG A 3 18.78 -9.13 -7.31
C ARG A 3 18.31 -10.57 -7.16
N LEU A 4 17.00 -10.77 -7.06
CA LEU A 4 16.39 -12.09 -7.16
C LEU A 4 16.11 -12.39 -8.64
N ASN A 5 17.04 -13.08 -9.31
CA ASN A 5 16.78 -13.70 -10.60
C ASN A 5 15.85 -14.91 -10.38
N ALA A 6 14.52 -14.75 -10.51
CA ALA A 6 13.58 -15.82 -10.88
C ALA A 6 12.10 -15.37 -10.85
N PRO A 7 11.24 -15.97 -11.69
CA PRO A 7 9.81 -15.68 -11.81
C PRO A 7 9.06 -16.30 -10.63
N TYR A 8 9.17 -15.73 -9.43
CA TYR A 8 8.34 -16.18 -8.32
C TYR A 8 6.95 -15.58 -8.48
N ALA A 9 6.01 -16.43 -8.91
CA ALA A 9 4.60 -16.10 -8.87
C ALA A 9 4.26 -15.53 -7.49
N ILE A 10 3.65 -14.34 -7.47
CA ILE A 10 3.15 -13.74 -6.25
C ILE A 10 1.98 -14.60 -5.78
N THR A 11 2.24 -15.46 -4.81
CA THR A 11 1.20 -16.29 -4.19
C THR A 11 0.65 -15.61 -2.94
N PRO A 12 -0.62 -15.82 -2.57
CA PRO A 12 -1.19 -15.27 -1.35
C PRO A 12 -0.37 -15.61 -0.09
N HIS A 13 0.12 -16.86 0.01
CA HIS A 13 0.94 -17.30 1.14
C HIS A 13 2.29 -16.57 1.22
N LEU A 14 2.90 -16.26 0.08
CA LEU A 14 4.14 -15.49 0.04
C LEU A 14 3.89 -14.05 0.48
N LEU A 15 2.84 -13.39 -0.04
CA LEU A 15 2.47 -12.03 0.36
C LEU A 15 2.19 -11.92 1.86
N LEU A 16 1.34 -12.80 2.40
CA LEU A 16 0.99 -12.76 3.82
C LEU A 16 2.23 -12.90 4.71
N ARG A 17 3.16 -13.81 4.34
CA ARG A 17 4.43 -13.94 5.08
C ARG A 17 5.31 -12.70 4.95
N ALA A 18 5.47 -12.16 3.74
CA ALA A 18 6.25 -10.95 3.51
C ALA A 18 5.72 -9.76 4.34
N TYR A 19 4.42 -9.47 4.28
CA TYR A 19 3.82 -8.38 5.06
C TYR A 19 3.99 -8.59 6.57
N SER A 20 3.91 -9.84 7.06
CA SER A 20 4.08 -10.13 8.49
C SER A 20 5.47 -9.80 9.04
N ILE A 21 6.49 -9.81 8.19
CA ILE A 21 7.88 -9.47 8.54
C ILE A 21 8.30 -8.07 8.04
N GLY A 22 7.33 -7.27 7.57
CA GLY A 22 7.57 -5.90 7.13
C GLY A 22 8.00 -5.74 5.67
N LEU A 23 8.06 -6.81 4.88
CA LEU A 23 8.36 -6.77 3.45
C LEU A 23 7.12 -6.50 2.60
N PHE A 24 7.29 -5.82 1.47
CA PHE A 24 6.26 -5.66 0.46
C PHE A 24 6.87 -5.69 -0.96
N PRO A 25 6.13 -6.18 -1.97
CA PRO A 25 6.60 -6.14 -3.35
C PRO A 25 6.36 -4.75 -3.95
N MET A 26 7.34 -4.25 -4.70
CA MET A 26 7.24 -2.98 -5.42
C MET A 26 8.14 -3.03 -6.66
N ALA A 27 7.67 -2.51 -7.79
CA ALA A 27 8.51 -2.25 -8.96
C ALA A 27 9.34 -0.97 -8.75
N GLU A 28 10.51 -0.84 -9.39
CA GLU A 28 11.31 0.39 -9.26
C GLU A 28 10.66 1.58 -9.97
N SER A 29 9.87 1.32 -11.01
CA SER A 29 9.12 2.34 -11.75
C SER A 29 7.82 1.77 -12.33
N ALA A 30 6.96 2.65 -12.85
CA ALA A 30 5.70 2.25 -13.48
C ALA A 30 5.89 1.44 -14.77
N ASP A 31 7.03 1.61 -15.45
CA ASP A 31 7.37 0.92 -16.70
C ASP A 31 8.27 -0.31 -16.48
N ASP A 32 8.62 -0.61 -15.22
CA ASP A 32 9.45 -1.77 -14.88
C ASP A 32 8.58 -3.04 -14.83
N ASP A 33 8.98 -4.05 -15.60
CA ASP A 33 8.31 -5.34 -15.66
C ASP A 33 8.74 -6.30 -14.54
N GLN A 34 9.64 -5.86 -13.66
CA GLN A 34 10.15 -6.62 -12.52
C GLN A 34 9.58 -6.13 -11.18
N LEU A 35 9.33 -7.08 -10.29
CA LEU A 35 8.98 -6.83 -8.89
C LEU A 35 10.18 -7.08 -7.98
N TYR A 36 10.35 -6.20 -6.99
CA TYR A 36 11.38 -6.29 -5.97
C TYR A 36 10.73 -6.37 -4.59
N TRP A 37 11.33 -7.15 -3.69
CA TRP A 37 10.95 -7.14 -2.27
C TRP A 37 11.67 -6.00 -1.56
N VAL A 38 10.89 -5.10 -0.95
CA VAL A 38 11.39 -3.91 -0.30
C VAL A 38 11.39 -4.10 1.23
N ASP A 39 12.56 -3.90 1.83
CA ASP A 39 12.78 -3.80 3.28
C ASP A 39 13.35 -2.41 3.59
N PRO A 40 12.50 -1.42 3.92
CA PRO A 40 12.98 -0.06 4.13
C PRO A 40 13.63 0.08 5.51
N GLU A 41 14.88 0.55 5.55
CA GLU A 41 15.57 0.91 6.81
C GLU A 41 14.77 1.95 7.62
N ARG A 42 14.10 2.88 6.93
CA ARG A 42 13.16 3.83 7.53
C ARG A 42 11.79 3.67 6.90
N ARG A 43 10.84 3.16 7.68
CA ARG A 43 9.46 2.96 7.24
C ARG A 43 8.59 4.17 7.59
N ALA A 44 7.94 4.75 6.59
CA ALA A 44 6.91 5.75 6.83
C ALA A 44 5.70 5.07 7.50
N ILE A 45 5.22 5.68 8.58
CA ILE A 45 3.99 5.31 9.27
C ILE A 45 3.06 6.52 9.30
N PHE A 46 1.75 6.26 9.34
CA PHE A 46 0.74 7.30 9.44
C PHE A 46 -0.05 7.10 10.74
N PRO A 47 0.29 7.82 11.82
CA PRO A 47 -0.45 7.74 13.07
C PRO A 47 -1.89 8.24 12.87
N LEU A 48 -2.86 7.37 13.06
CA LEU A 48 -4.28 7.70 12.81
C LEU A 48 -4.84 8.64 13.88
N ASP A 49 -4.38 8.52 15.13
CA ASP A 49 -4.84 9.36 16.25
C ASP A 49 -4.41 10.83 16.12
N ASP A 50 -3.30 11.08 15.42
CA ASP A 50 -2.74 12.42 15.22
C ASP A 50 -3.06 13.01 13.83
N PHE A 51 -3.98 12.40 13.09
CA PHE A 51 -4.32 12.88 11.75
C PHE A 51 -4.99 14.27 11.79
N VAL A 52 -4.36 15.24 11.13
CA VAL A 52 -4.88 16.61 11.03
C VAL A 52 -5.81 16.74 9.82
N VAL A 53 -7.10 16.89 10.08
CA VAL A 53 -8.09 17.24 9.05
C VAL A 53 -8.06 18.75 8.81
N SER A 54 -7.60 19.17 7.64
CA SER A 54 -7.61 20.59 7.26
C SER A 54 -9.04 21.15 7.21
N ARG A 55 -9.20 22.46 7.43
CA ARG A 55 -10.52 23.12 7.43
C ARG A 55 -11.29 22.90 6.12
N SER A 56 -10.61 22.94 4.99
CA SER A 56 -11.21 22.71 3.67
C SER A 56 -11.63 21.25 3.48
N LEU A 57 -10.79 20.29 3.89
CA LEU A 57 -11.14 18.87 3.87
C LEU A 57 -12.36 18.58 4.75
N ALA A 58 -12.38 19.13 5.97
CA ALA A 58 -13.50 18.98 6.89
C ALA A 58 -14.81 19.54 6.31
N LYS A 59 -14.75 20.64 5.54
CA LYS A 59 -15.91 21.19 4.83
C LYS A 59 -16.38 20.25 3.72
N THR A 60 -15.46 19.68 2.93
CA THR A 60 -15.79 18.74 1.86
C THR A 60 -16.43 17.46 2.43
N VAL A 61 -15.85 16.88 3.47
CA VAL A 61 -16.39 15.66 4.11
C VAL A 61 -17.82 15.90 4.63
N ARG A 62 -18.07 17.03 5.31
CA ARG A 62 -19.40 17.39 5.83
C ARG A 62 -20.42 17.86 4.78
N SER A 63 -20.06 17.86 3.49
CA SER A 63 -20.97 18.37 2.45
C SER A 63 -21.89 17.30 1.86
N ASP A 64 -21.82 16.06 2.35
CA ASP A 64 -22.61 14.90 1.89
C ASP A 64 -22.54 14.66 0.38
N ARG A 65 -21.46 15.12 -0.26
CA ARG A 65 -21.23 14.97 -1.70
C ARG A 65 -20.73 13.58 -2.10
N PHE A 66 -20.24 12.80 -1.13
CA PHE A 66 -19.62 11.51 -1.36
C PHE A 66 -20.18 10.48 -0.39
N GLU A 67 -20.42 9.27 -0.89
CA GLU A 67 -20.69 8.08 -0.09
C GLU A 67 -19.36 7.35 0.14
N VAL A 68 -19.05 7.00 1.40
CA VAL A 68 -17.84 6.24 1.74
C VAL A 68 -18.23 4.80 2.03
N VAL A 69 -17.63 3.87 1.30
CA VAL A 69 -17.95 2.45 1.32
C VAL A 69 -16.66 1.65 1.38
N VAL A 70 -16.71 0.46 1.98
CA VAL A 70 -15.56 -0.43 2.16
C VAL A 70 -15.86 -1.74 1.43
N ASP A 71 -14.87 -2.30 0.74
CA ASP A 71 -14.92 -3.58 0.02
C ASP A 71 -16.06 -3.69 -1.03
N ARG A 72 -16.57 -2.55 -1.55
CA ARG A 72 -17.67 -2.55 -2.53
C ARG A 72 -17.26 -3.02 -3.93
N ASP A 73 -16.03 -2.71 -4.35
CA ASP A 73 -15.55 -2.90 -5.73
C ASP A 73 -14.05 -3.25 -5.73
N PHE A 74 -13.72 -4.45 -5.25
CA PHE A 74 -12.34 -4.90 -5.01
C PHE A 74 -11.80 -5.86 -6.09
N ASP A 75 -12.45 -6.02 -7.24
CA ASP A 75 -12.23 -7.16 -8.16
C ASP A 75 -10.76 -7.61 -8.38
N ALA A 76 -10.62 -8.95 -8.43
CA ALA A 76 -9.41 -9.77 -8.28
C ALA A 76 -8.50 -9.88 -9.51
#